data_AF-A0A256VG69-F1
#
_entry.id   AF-A0A256VG69-F1
#
_cell.length_a   1.000
_cell.length_b   1.000
_cell.length_c   1.000
_cell.angle_alpha   90.00
_cell.angle_beta   90.00
_cell.angle_gamma   90.00
#
_symmetry.space_group_name_H-M   'P 1'
#
loop_
_entity.id
_entity.type
_entity.pdbx_description
1 polymer ?
#
loop_
_entity_poly.entity_id
_entity_poly.type
_entity_poly.pdbx_seq_one_letter_code
_entity_poly.pdbx_strand_id
1 'polypeptide(L)'
;MIDKFKTGNPIWVYYNDIDSGANLTVPQLLRGFIGQEYQIEQKQFPNYRYVKTEGETKGTFDMRQRIVHLFYRKQNWGEVQSIEMYLHLEAPTQVFDTAGGMPVGAPLPADITVKSFHRVATKNGQFWYEIGADQWIKYDQMHVVDNPFNQDIRKEKSKLINNLTVIPLKNVQAKVDYLHNKSINVYDAPYGNKVAEIPNGETITLIGKLNDNDEITWYQVGRKKYITSNYIQIEYPEDDE
;
A
#
# COMPACT_ATOMS: atom_id res chain seq x y z
N MET A 1 40.21 -31.88 -19.50
CA MET A 1 39.83 -30.61 -20.15
C MET A 1 38.49 -30.20 -19.60
N ILE A 2 38.37 -29.05 -18.94
CA ILE A 2 37.07 -28.51 -18.52
C ILE A 2 36.37 -28.01 -19.78
N ASP A 3 35.17 -28.52 -20.02
CA ASP A 3 34.40 -28.33 -21.24
C ASP A 3 33.99 -26.85 -21.39
N LYS A 4 34.80 -26.08 -22.12
CA LYS A 4 34.76 -24.61 -22.19
C LYS A 4 33.51 -24.04 -22.90
N PHE A 5 32.57 -24.89 -23.29
CA PHE A 5 31.39 -24.56 -24.08
C PHE A 5 30.07 -24.90 -23.39
N LYS A 6 30.09 -25.36 -22.13
CA LYS A 6 28.85 -25.64 -21.41
C LYS A 6 28.16 -24.33 -21.01
N THR A 7 26.94 -24.14 -21.49
CA THR A 7 26.09 -23.02 -21.09
C THR A 7 25.59 -23.21 -19.66
N GLY A 8 25.56 -22.14 -18.88
CA GLY A 8 24.86 -22.14 -17.61
C GLY A 8 23.35 -22.10 -17.82
N ASN A 9 22.59 -22.30 -16.74
CA ASN A 9 21.15 -22.08 -16.78
C ASN A 9 20.85 -20.60 -17.03
N PRO A 10 19.86 -20.30 -17.90
CA PRO A 10 19.53 -18.92 -18.19
C PRO A 10 18.86 -18.25 -16.98
N ILE A 11 19.03 -16.93 -16.88
CA ILE A 11 18.49 -16.12 -15.79
C ILE A 11 17.37 -15.25 -16.35
N TRP A 12 16.18 -15.36 -15.78
CA TRP A 12 15.06 -14.47 -16.09
C TRP A 12 15.14 -13.21 -15.23
N VAL A 13 14.97 -12.05 -15.86
CA VAL A 13 14.97 -10.75 -15.21
C VAL A 13 13.64 -10.08 -15.48
N TYR A 14 12.90 -9.80 -14.41
CA TYR A 14 11.61 -9.13 -14.44
C TYR A 14 11.74 -7.71 -13.87
N TYR A 15 10.99 -6.78 -14.46
CA TYR A 15 10.87 -5.41 -14.00
C TYR A 15 9.40 -5.19 -13.66
N ASN A 16 9.05 -5.30 -12.37
CA ASN A 16 7.65 -5.36 -11.93
C ASN A 16 7.22 -4.07 -11.24
N ASP A 17 5.97 -3.67 -11.48
CA ASP A 17 5.23 -2.82 -10.56
C ASP A 17 4.96 -3.62 -9.29
N ILE A 18 5.43 -3.13 -8.13
CA ILE A 18 5.28 -3.82 -6.85
C ILE A 18 3.82 -3.88 -6.37
N ASP A 19 2.98 -2.93 -6.81
CA ASP A 19 1.62 -2.78 -6.30
C ASP A 19 0.62 -3.59 -7.14
N SER A 20 0.79 -3.64 -8.47
CA SER A 20 -0.06 -4.44 -9.35
C SER A 20 0.52 -5.80 -9.76
N GLY A 21 1.82 -6.02 -9.56
CA GLY A 21 2.54 -7.19 -10.07
C GLY A 21 2.82 -7.15 -11.58
N ALA A 22 2.34 -6.13 -12.30
CA ALA A 22 2.47 -6.03 -13.74
C ALA A 22 3.94 -5.90 -14.19
N ASN A 23 4.27 -6.46 -15.35
CA ASN A 23 5.58 -6.25 -15.97
C ASN A 23 5.62 -4.87 -16.65
N LEU A 24 6.58 -4.03 -16.27
CA LEU A 24 6.80 -2.70 -16.87
C LEU A 24 7.47 -2.78 -18.26
N THR A 25 8.10 -3.92 -18.55
CA THR A 25 8.67 -4.22 -19.86
C THR A 25 8.72 -5.73 -20.05
N VAL A 26 8.97 -6.17 -21.28
CA VAL A 26 9.12 -7.60 -21.58
C VAL A 26 10.25 -8.18 -20.73
N PRO A 27 10.03 -9.33 -20.04
CA PRO A 27 11.07 -9.97 -19.25
C PRO A 27 12.32 -10.26 -20.08
N GLN A 28 13.49 -10.03 -19.49
CA GLN A 28 14.77 -10.20 -20.17
C GLN A 28 15.38 -11.56 -19.80
N LEU A 29 15.88 -12.27 -20.81
CA LEU A 29 16.55 -13.55 -20.65
C LEU A 29 18.06 -13.38 -20.81
N LEU A 30 18.81 -13.58 -19.72
CA LEU A 30 20.27 -13.60 -19.76
C LEU A 30 20.78 -15.02 -20.01
N ARG A 31 21.74 -15.15 -20.91
CA ARG A 31 22.39 -16.42 -21.26
C ARG A 31 23.90 -16.22 -21.26
N GLY A 32 24.63 -17.24 -20.82
CA GLY A 32 26.08 -17.22 -20.81
C GLY A 32 26.67 -18.60 -20.53
N PHE A 33 27.99 -18.71 -20.64
CA PHE A 33 28.73 -19.92 -20.31
C PHE A 33 28.93 -20.05 -18.81
N ILE A 34 29.07 -21.28 -18.31
CA ILE A 34 29.39 -21.50 -16.89
C ILE A 34 30.66 -20.72 -16.52
N GLY A 35 30.61 -19.95 -15.43
CA GLY A 35 31.70 -19.10 -14.95
C GLY A 35 31.79 -17.73 -15.62
N GLN A 36 31.03 -17.46 -16.69
CA GLN A 36 30.94 -16.13 -17.27
C GLN A 36 30.20 -15.19 -16.33
N GLU A 37 30.73 -13.98 -16.13
CA GLU A 37 30.08 -12.96 -15.31
C GLU A 37 28.81 -12.40 -15.97
N TYR A 38 27.83 -12.07 -15.14
CA TYR A 38 26.65 -11.32 -15.54
C TYR A 38 26.47 -10.11 -14.62
N GLN A 39 25.87 -9.06 -15.17
CA GLN A 39 25.43 -7.88 -14.43
C GLN A 39 24.07 -7.44 -14.97
N ILE A 40 23.13 -7.21 -14.06
CA ILE A 40 21.79 -6.71 -14.34
C ILE A 40 21.75 -5.23 -14.00
N GLU A 41 21.35 -4.41 -14.96
CA GLU A 41 21.20 -2.98 -14.78
C GLU A 41 19.77 -2.61 -14.38
N GLN A 42 19.68 -1.69 -13.42
CA GLN A 42 18.44 -1.03 -13.09
C GLN A 42 18.03 -0.12 -14.24
N LYS A 43 16.80 -0.28 -14.73
CA LYS A 43 16.23 0.55 -15.80
C LYS A 43 15.52 1.75 -15.21
N GLN A 44 15.42 2.83 -15.99
CA GLN A 44 14.59 3.98 -15.66
C GLN A 44 13.27 3.85 -16.41
N PHE A 45 12.16 3.97 -15.68
CA PHE A 45 10.81 3.96 -16.24
C PHE A 45 10.14 5.32 -15.96
N PRO A 46 9.51 5.95 -16.96
CA PRO A 46 8.79 7.20 -16.74
C PRO A 46 7.74 7.06 -15.63
N ASN A 47 7.69 8.03 -14.71
CA ASN A 47 6.74 8.05 -13.58
C ASN A 47 6.86 6.89 -12.58
N TYR A 48 7.99 6.18 -12.54
CA TYR A 48 8.27 5.14 -11.56
C TYR A 48 9.57 5.42 -10.80
N ARG A 49 9.63 4.96 -9.54
CA ARG A 49 10.87 4.82 -8.77
C ARG A 49 11.17 3.36 -8.51
N TYR A 50 12.45 3.06 -8.46
CA TYR A 50 12.93 1.79 -7.94
C TYR A 50 12.62 1.67 -6.43
N VAL A 51 12.24 0.46 -6.01
CA VAL A 51 11.91 0.14 -4.62
C VAL A 51 12.93 -0.84 -4.05
N LYS A 52 13.04 -2.03 -4.65
CA LYS A 52 13.93 -3.10 -4.20
C LYS A 52 14.24 -4.07 -5.34
N THR A 53 15.21 -4.94 -5.10
CA THR A 53 15.50 -6.10 -5.97
C THR A 53 15.44 -7.36 -5.12
N GLU A 54 14.87 -8.41 -5.69
CA GLU A 54 14.93 -9.77 -5.17
C GLU A 54 15.75 -10.62 -6.13
N GLY A 55 16.79 -11.28 -5.60
CA GLY A 55 17.79 -12.01 -6.39
C GLY A 55 19.11 -11.25 -6.57
N GLU A 56 20.12 -11.97 -7.06
CA GLU A 56 21.48 -11.43 -7.24
C GLU A 56 21.61 -10.71 -8.59
N THR A 57 21.91 -9.40 -8.56
CA THR A 57 22.09 -8.60 -9.79
C THR A 57 23.46 -8.79 -10.44
N LYS A 58 24.40 -9.42 -9.75
CA LYS A 58 25.75 -9.72 -10.24
C LYS A 58 26.17 -11.09 -9.79
N GLY A 59 26.95 -11.78 -10.62
CA GLY A 59 27.48 -13.09 -10.29
C GLY A 59 28.04 -13.76 -11.54
N THR A 60 28.15 -15.08 -11.50
CA THR A 60 28.55 -15.89 -12.64
C THR A 60 27.46 -16.90 -12.98
N PHE A 61 27.35 -17.25 -14.27
CA PHE A 61 26.43 -18.30 -14.70
C PHE A 61 26.88 -19.65 -14.14
N ASP A 62 25.93 -20.41 -13.60
CA ASP A 62 26.12 -21.76 -13.10
C ASP A 62 24.94 -22.66 -13.49
N MET A 63 24.81 -23.83 -12.86
CA MET A 63 23.71 -24.76 -13.11
C MET A 63 22.50 -24.52 -12.18
N ARG A 64 22.48 -23.45 -11.38
CA ARG A 64 21.34 -23.12 -10.51
C ARG A 64 20.33 -22.30 -11.29
N GLN A 65 19.05 -22.57 -11.09
CA GLN A 65 17.99 -21.72 -11.62
C GLN A 65 17.96 -20.42 -10.81
N ARG A 66 17.94 -19.28 -11.49
CA ARG A 66 17.86 -17.96 -10.87
C ARG A 66 16.82 -17.12 -11.58
N ILE A 67 16.05 -16.38 -10.79
CA ILE A 67 15.12 -15.37 -11.26
C ILE A 67 15.44 -14.10 -10.47
N VAL A 68 15.47 -12.97 -11.14
CA VAL A 68 15.73 -11.67 -10.53
C VAL A 68 14.54 -10.76 -10.81
N HIS A 69 13.97 -10.19 -9.75
CA HIS A 69 12.89 -9.22 -9.83
C HIS A 69 13.39 -7.85 -9.37
N LEU A 70 13.29 -6.86 -10.26
CA LEU A 70 13.48 -5.46 -9.91
C LEU A 70 12.10 -4.83 -9.76
N PHE A 71 11.79 -4.37 -8.55
CA PHE A 71 10.49 -3.82 -8.20
C PHE A 71 10.51 -2.29 -8.25
N TYR A 72 9.47 -1.74 -8.84
CA TYR A 72 9.25 -0.31 -9.02
C TYR A 72 7.86 0.07 -8.51
N ARG A 73 7.70 1.32 -8.09
CA ARG A 73 6.42 1.90 -7.67
C ARG A 73 6.20 3.23 -8.36
N LYS A 74 4.96 3.56 -8.70
CA LYS A 74 4.59 4.88 -9.23
C LYS A 74 5.18 6.02 -8.38
N GLN A 75 5.74 7.03 -9.02
CA GLN A 75 6.59 8.04 -8.41
C GLN A 75 5.88 8.83 -7.30
N ASN A 76 4.60 9.13 -7.51
CA ASN A 76 3.75 9.91 -6.61
C ASN A 76 3.03 9.05 -5.56
N TRP A 77 3.01 7.72 -5.70
CA TRP A 77 2.38 6.83 -4.72
C TRP A 77 3.27 6.71 -3.48
N GLY A 78 2.70 6.91 -2.31
CA GLY A 78 3.35 6.69 -1.02
C GLY A 78 2.96 5.32 -0.49
N GLU A 79 1.94 5.30 0.35
CA GLU A 79 1.32 4.08 0.87
C GLU A 79 0.40 3.46 -0.16
N VAL A 80 0.36 2.13 -0.18
CA VAL A 80 -0.64 1.35 -0.88
C VAL A 80 -1.15 0.29 0.09
N GLN A 81 -2.47 0.18 0.22
CA GLN A 81 -3.14 -0.80 1.08
C GLN A 81 -4.13 -1.59 0.23
N SER A 82 -4.13 -2.91 0.33
CA SER A 82 -5.23 -3.74 -0.14
C SER A 82 -6.34 -3.73 0.92
N ILE A 83 -7.55 -3.44 0.49
CA ILE A 83 -8.72 -3.18 1.34
C ILE A 83 -9.96 -3.78 0.70
N GLU A 84 -11.03 -3.98 1.46
CA GLU A 84 -12.34 -4.35 0.93
C GLU A 84 -13.44 -3.47 1.55
N MET A 85 -13.53 -2.22 1.09
CA MET A 85 -14.49 -1.26 1.64
C MET A 85 -15.57 -0.84 0.63
N TYR A 86 -16.67 -0.31 1.17
CA TYR A 86 -17.74 0.29 0.40
C TYR A 86 -17.78 1.79 0.69
N LEU A 87 -17.78 2.61 -0.36
CA LEU A 87 -17.73 4.07 -0.29
C LEU A 87 -19.04 4.63 -0.83
N HIS A 88 -19.76 5.37 -0.01
CA HIS A 88 -20.91 6.15 -0.46
C HIS A 88 -20.45 7.53 -0.94
N LEU A 89 -20.87 7.92 -2.14
CA LEU A 89 -20.47 9.16 -2.80
C LEU A 89 -21.55 10.23 -2.60
N GLU A 90 -21.25 11.33 -1.92
CA GLU A 90 -22.22 12.41 -1.64
C GLU A 90 -22.37 13.40 -2.81
N ALA A 91 -21.47 13.33 -3.79
CA ALA A 91 -21.41 14.24 -4.92
C ALA A 91 -20.89 13.54 -6.18
N PRO A 92 -21.11 14.11 -7.38
CA PRO A 92 -20.54 13.59 -8.61
C PRO A 92 -19.01 13.47 -8.51
N THR A 93 -18.49 12.25 -8.66
CA THR A 93 -17.08 11.93 -8.38
C THR A 93 -16.35 11.56 -9.66
N GLN A 94 -15.33 12.35 -10.02
CA GLN A 94 -14.52 12.09 -11.22
C GLN A 94 -13.63 10.85 -11.04
N VAL A 95 -13.61 9.97 -12.05
CA VAL A 95 -12.71 8.81 -12.14
C VAL A 95 -11.43 9.20 -12.88
N PHE A 96 -10.31 8.61 -12.49
CA PHE A 96 -8.97 8.84 -13.05
C PHE A 96 -8.30 7.51 -13.42
N ASP A 97 -7.40 7.54 -14.40
CA ASP A 97 -6.60 6.37 -14.82
C ASP A 97 -5.63 5.89 -13.71
N THR A 98 -5.19 6.81 -12.86
CA THR A 98 -4.39 6.52 -11.68
C THR A 98 -4.50 7.61 -10.63
N ALA A 99 -4.03 7.35 -9.40
CA ALA A 99 -4.00 8.36 -8.36
C ALA A 99 -3.18 9.58 -8.79
N GLY A 100 -3.84 10.74 -8.92
CA GLY A 100 -3.25 11.98 -9.43
C GLY A 100 -2.96 12.00 -10.93
N GLY A 101 -3.57 11.09 -11.70
CA GLY A 101 -3.45 10.98 -13.15
C GLY A 101 -4.45 11.84 -13.92
N MET A 102 -4.83 11.38 -15.11
CA MET A 102 -5.79 12.06 -15.98
C MET A 102 -7.22 11.60 -15.69
N PRO A 103 -8.22 12.50 -15.77
CA PRO A 103 -9.62 12.10 -15.65
C PRO A 103 -10.01 11.18 -16.81
N VAL A 104 -10.78 10.14 -16.51
CA VAL A 104 -11.28 9.15 -17.46
C VAL A 104 -12.79 9.04 -17.34
N GLY A 105 -13.48 9.10 -18.47
CA GLY A 105 -14.93 8.96 -18.52
C GLY A 105 -15.70 10.09 -17.84
N ALA A 106 -17.02 9.93 -17.80
CA ALA A 106 -17.90 10.83 -17.06
C ALA A 106 -17.78 10.59 -15.54
N PRO A 107 -17.99 11.62 -14.71
CA PRO A 107 -18.08 11.43 -13.26
C PRO A 107 -19.15 10.39 -12.89
N LEU A 108 -18.86 9.62 -11.85
CA LEU A 108 -19.86 8.80 -11.20
C LEU A 108 -20.92 9.72 -10.57
N PRO A 109 -22.21 9.34 -10.61
CA PRO A 109 -23.26 10.12 -9.97
C PRO A 109 -23.10 10.15 -8.44
N ALA A 110 -23.70 11.14 -7.80
CA ALA A 110 -23.89 11.16 -6.35
C ALA A 110 -24.88 10.05 -5.90
N ASP A 111 -24.92 9.82 -4.60
CA ASP A 111 -25.82 8.90 -3.90
C ASP A 111 -25.68 7.42 -4.29
N ILE A 112 -24.53 7.03 -4.83
CA ILE A 112 -24.20 5.63 -5.11
C ILE A 112 -23.16 5.09 -4.14
N THR A 113 -23.12 3.76 -4.01
CA THR A 113 -22.07 3.06 -3.27
C THR A 113 -21.18 2.28 -4.22
N VAL A 114 -19.87 2.48 -4.11
CA VAL A 114 -18.84 1.76 -4.87
C VAL A 114 -17.99 0.88 -3.96
N LYS A 115 -17.57 -0.28 -4.45
CA LYS A 115 -16.60 -1.13 -3.76
C LYS A 115 -15.19 -0.69 -4.12
N SER A 116 -14.30 -0.64 -3.13
CA SER A 116 -12.89 -0.30 -3.31
C SER A 116 -11.98 -1.43 -2.87
N PHE A 117 -10.90 -1.64 -3.62
CA PHE A 117 -9.97 -2.78 -3.49
C PHE A 117 -8.57 -2.35 -3.05
N HIS A 118 -8.17 -1.13 -3.39
CA HIS A 118 -6.91 -0.56 -2.98
C HIS A 118 -7.07 0.89 -2.55
N ARG A 119 -6.32 1.30 -1.54
CA ARG A 119 -6.16 2.69 -1.12
C ARG A 119 -4.73 3.12 -1.31
N VAL A 120 -4.55 4.28 -1.95
CA VAL A 120 -3.25 4.92 -2.12
C VAL A 120 -3.22 6.23 -1.35
N ALA A 121 -2.21 6.39 -0.51
CA ALA A 121 -1.81 7.68 0.03
C ALA A 121 -0.67 8.23 -0.81
N THR A 122 -0.91 9.26 -1.60
CA THR A 122 0.13 9.88 -2.43
C THR A 122 1.11 10.68 -1.56
N LYS A 123 2.31 10.94 -2.09
CA LYS A 123 3.37 11.70 -1.38
C LYS A 123 3.01 13.14 -1.04
N ASN A 124 1.97 13.70 -1.66
CA ASN A 124 1.40 15.01 -1.36
C ASN A 124 0.19 14.93 -0.41
N GLY A 125 -0.07 13.77 0.20
CA GLY A 125 -1.09 13.60 1.24
C GLY A 125 -2.52 13.46 0.72
N GLN A 126 -2.72 13.17 -0.57
CA GLN A 126 -4.04 12.87 -1.12
C GLN A 126 -4.35 11.37 -0.98
N PHE A 127 -5.61 11.05 -0.75
CA PHE A 127 -6.08 9.68 -0.70
C PHE A 127 -6.87 9.35 -1.95
N TRP A 128 -6.64 8.14 -2.44
CA TRP A 128 -7.25 7.62 -3.65
C TRP A 128 -7.69 6.19 -3.44
N TYR A 129 -8.80 5.82 -4.06
CA TYR A 129 -9.44 4.52 -3.93
C TYR A 129 -9.62 3.90 -5.30
N GLU A 130 -9.14 2.68 -5.48
CA GLU A 130 -9.34 1.90 -6.70
C GLU A 130 -10.71 1.24 -6.68
N ILE A 131 -11.54 1.57 -7.65
CA ILE A 131 -12.90 1.03 -7.81
C ILE A 131 -13.03 0.03 -8.97
N GLY A 132 -11.94 -0.16 -9.71
CA GLY A 132 -11.82 -1.08 -10.83
C GLY A 132 -10.44 -0.98 -11.47
N ALA A 133 -10.14 -1.87 -12.41
CA ALA A 133 -8.85 -1.86 -13.11
C ALA A 133 -8.58 -0.48 -13.72
N ASP A 134 -7.48 0.15 -13.30
CA ASP A 134 -7.05 1.50 -13.70
C ASP A 134 -8.14 2.57 -13.51
N GLN A 135 -9.01 2.41 -12.49
CA GLN A 135 -10.07 3.37 -12.16
C GLN A 135 -9.94 3.81 -10.71
N TRP A 136 -9.52 5.05 -10.54
CA TRP A 136 -9.22 5.64 -9.25
C TRP A 136 -10.11 6.85 -8.99
N ILE A 137 -10.70 6.92 -7.80
CA ILE A 137 -11.40 8.11 -7.32
C ILE A 137 -10.62 8.75 -6.17
N LYS A 138 -10.58 10.08 -6.16
CA LYS A 138 -9.96 10.83 -5.06
C LYS A 138 -10.91 10.86 -3.88
N TYR A 139 -10.38 10.72 -2.66
CA TYR A 139 -11.16 10.98 -1.45
C TYR A 139 -11.59 12.45 -1.42
N ASP A 140 -12.88 12.66 -1.65
CA ASP A 140 -13.56 13.93 -1.63
C ASP A 140 -15.06 13.67 -1.50
N GLN A 141 -15.74 14.33 -0.56
CA GLN A 141 -17.19 14.22 -0.36
C GLN A 141 -17.72 12.76 -0.41
N MET A 142 -17.12 11.87 0.38
CA MET A 142 -17.52 10.47 0.47
C MET A 142 -17.28 9.94 1.89
N HIS A 143 -17.98 8.87 2.25
CA HIS A 143 -17.78 8.18 3.52
C HIS A 143 -17.85 6.67 3.36
N VAL A 144 -17.19 5.95 4.26
CA VAL A 144 -17.22 4.48 4.29
C VAL A 144 -18.57 4.02 4.83
N VAL A 145 -19.17 3.01 4.20
CA VAL A 145 -20.43 2.38 4.60
C VAL A 145 -20.26 0.87 4.75
N ASP A 146 -21.21 0.23 5.43
CA ASP A 146 -21.32 -1.23 5.44
C ASP A 146 -21.54 -1.79 4.05
N ASN A 147 -21.14 -3.05 3.84
CA ASN A 147 -21.42 -3.78 2.61
C ASN A 147 -22.94 -3.80 2.34
N PRO A 148 -23.44 -3.03 1.35
CA PRO A 148 -24.87 -2.94 1.10
C PRO A 148 -25.42 -4.20 0.41
N PHE A 149 -24.54 -5.09 -0.06
CA PHE A 149 -24.87 -6.33 -0.75
C PHE A 149 -24.82 -7.57 0.15
N ASN A 150 -24.54 -7.42 1.44
CA ASN A 150 -24.62 -8.54 2.37
C ASN A 150 -26.09 -8.93 2.62
N GLN A 151 -26.58 -9.93 1.91
CA GLN A 151 -27.94 -10.48 2.06
C GLN A 151 -28.06 -11.49 3.22
N ASP A 152 -26.96 -11.87 3.84
CA ASP A 152 -26.95 -12.88 4.89
C ASP A 152 -27.24 -12.23 6.24
N ILE A 153 -28.51 -12.23 6.66
CA ILE A 153 -28.98 -11.65 7.94
C ILE A 153 -28.23 -12.27 9.15
N ARG A 154 -27.56 -13.42 8.97
CA ARG A 154 -26.83 -14.17 10.01
C ARG A 154 -25.33 -13.84 10.09
N LYS A 155 -24.72 -13.31 9.03
CA LYS A 155 -23.40 -12.68 9.12
C LYS A 155 -23.66 -11.25 9.53
N GLU A 156 -23.35 -10.94 10.79
CA GLU A 156 -23.60 -9.62 11.38
C GLU A 156 -23.41 -8.52 10.35
N LYS A 157 -24.41 -7.63 10.20
CA LYS A 157 -24.23 -6.34 9.52
C LYS A 157 -22.86 -5.82 9.92
N SER A 158 -22.03 -5.46 8.94
CA SER A 158 -20.70 -4.96 9.25
C SER A 158 -20.84 -3.90 10.34
N LYS A 159 -20.13 -4.05 11.45
CA LYS A 159 -20.26 -3.14 12.60
C LYS A 159 -19.40 -1.88 12.37
N LEU A 160 -19.26 -1.41 11.12
CA LEU A 160 -18.24 -0.42 10.75
C LEU A 160 -18.44 0.94 11.44
N ILE A 161 -19.66 1.27 11.89
CA ILE A 161 -19.94 2.63 12.39
C ILE A 161 -20.46 2.67 13.83
N ASN A 162 -21.14 1.62 14.32
CA ASN A 162 -21.84 1.71 15.62
C ASN A 162 -21.20 0.97 16.79
N ASN A 163 -20.24 0.06 16.57
CA ASN A 163 -19.57 -0.69 17.65
C ASN A 163 -18.11 -1.01 17.29
N LEU A 164 -17.34 -0.03 16.83
CA LEU A 164 -15.88 -0.12 16.90
C LEU A 164 -15.49 -0.12 18.38
N THR A 165 -15.43 -1.31 18.99
CA THR A 165 -14.99 -1.45 20.38
C THR A 165 -13.53 -1.03 20.43
N VAL A 166 -13.28 0.18 20.94
CA VAL A 166 -11.93 0.61 21.27
C VAL A 166 -11.44 -0.35 22.33
N ILE A 167 -10.46 -1.19 21.99
CA ILE A 167 -9.71 -1.94 22.99
C ILE A 167 -8.84 -0.90 23.69
N PRO A 168 -9.10 -0.56 24.96
CA PRO A 168 -8.32 0.45 25.65
C PRO A 168 -6.88 -0.06 25.79
N LEU A 169 -5.93 0.78 25.42
CA LEU A 169 -4.51 0.54 25.64
C LEU A 169 -4.08 1.31 26.90
N LYS A 170 -3.19 0.73 27.71
CA LYS A 170 -2.66 1.38 28.92
C LYS A 170 -1.61 2.45 28.57
N ASN A 171 -2.00 3.45 27.75
CA ASN A 171 -1.12 4.56 27.33
C ASN A 171 0.22 4.07 26.76
N VAL A 172 0.17 3.17 25.78
CA VAL A 172 1.35 2.56 25.17
C VAL A 172 2.13 3.64 24.41
N GLN A 173 3.43 3.78 24.70
CA GLN A 173 4.30 4.67 23.93
C GLN A 173 4.60 4.04 22.57
N ALA A 174 4.58 4.87 21.53
CA ALA A 174 4.95 4.45 20.21
C ALA A 174 5.59 5.61 19.45
N LYS A 175 6.35 5.28 18.43
CA LYS A 175 7.01 6.25 17.57
C LYS A 175 6.42 6.21 16.17
N VAL A 176 6.20 7.38 15.58
CA VAL A 176 5.83 7.47 14.17
C VAL A 176 7.04 7.10 13.33
N ASP A 177 6.94 6.00 12.60
CA ASP A 177 7.90 5.55 11.60
C ASP A 177 7.30 5.75 10.20
N TYR A 178 7.60 6.91 9.61
CA TYR A 178 7.12 7.35 8.31
C TYR A 178 8.27 7.91 7.46
N LEU A 179 7.93 8.50 6.31
CA LEU A 179 8.92 9.08 5.40
C LEU A 179 9.65 10.28 6.04
N HIS A 180 10.94 10.41 5.75
CA HIS A 180 11.78 11.49 6.27
C HIS A 180 11.21 12.88 5.92
N ASN A 181 11.13 13.75 6.93
CA ASN A 181 10.56 15.11 6.83
C ASN A 181 9.11 15.15 6.30
N LYS A 182 8.32 14.11 6.61
CA LYS A 182 6.89 14.03 6.33
C LYS A 182 6.11 13.75 7.60
N SER A 183 4.79 13.86 7.51
CA SER A 183 3.87 13.62 8.61
C SER A 183 2.82 12.59 8.23
N ILE A 184 2.36 11.82 9.21
CA ILE A 184 1.14 11.02 9.08
C ILE A 184 -0.08 11.88 9.38
N ASN A 185 -1.22 11.55 8.78
CA ASN A 185 -2.48 12.24 9.05
C ASN A 185 -3.20 11.65 10.26
N VAL A 186 -3.87 12.51 11.03
CA VAL A 186 -4.75 12.15 12.14
C VAL A 186 -6.19 12.45 11.74
N TYR A 187 -7.11 11.56 12.09
CA TYR A 187 -8.51 11.63 11.69
C TYR A 187 -9.45 11.70 12.90
N ASP A 188 -10.63 12.29 12.73
CA ASP A 188 -11.66 12.39 13.79
C ASP A 188 -12.38 11.07 14.09
N ALA A 189 -12.36 10.15 13.13
CA ALA A 189 -12.80 8.75 13.22
C ALA A 189 -11.94 7.89 12.26
N PRO A 190 -11.91 6.55 12.41
CA PRO A 190 -11.42 5.68 11.35
C PRO A 190 -12.08 6.03 10.02
N TYR A 191 -11.27 6.27 8.99
CA TYR A 191 -11.72 6.74 7.66
C TYR A 191 -12.47 8.08 7.63
N GLY A 192 -12.42 8.84 8.73
CA GLY A 192 -13.07 10.15 8.86
C GLY A 192 -12.28 11.29 8.23
N ASN A 193 -12.60 12.51 8.64
CA ASN A 193 -11.93 13.69 8.14
C ASN A 193 -10.57 13.85 8.80
N LYS A 194 -9.59 14.31 8.02
CA LYS A 194 -8.29 14.71 8.56
C LYS A 194 -8.46 15.92 9.48
N VAL A 195 -7.95 15.81 10.70
CA VAL A 195 -7.99 16.87 11.73
C VAL A 195 -6.62 17.35 12.19
N ALA A 196 -5.55 16.57 11.95
CA ALA A 196 -4.18 16.98 12.27
C ALA A 196 -3.15 16.20 11.45
N GLU A 197 -1.88 16.53 11.66
CA GLU A 197 -0.72 15.79 11.18
C GLU A 197 0.27 15.57 12.33
N ILE A 198 0.99 14.44 12.29
CA ILE A 198 2.06 14.12 13.24
C ILE A 198 3.34 13.82 12.44
N PRO A 199 4.44 14.59 12.62
CA PRO A 199 5.70 14.38 11.91
C PRO A 199 6.34 13.02 12.22
N ASN A 200 7.10 12.54 11.24
CA ASN A 200 7.95 11.37 11.36
C ASN A 200 8.94 11.51 12.53
N GLY A 201 9.06 10.45 13.32
CA GLY A 201 9.94 10.38 14.48
C GLY A 201 9.32 10.93 15.77
N GLU A 202 8.12 11.50 15.74
CA GLU A 202 7.43 11.95 16.94
C GLU A 202 6.97 10.75 17.79
N THR A 203 7.18 10.85 19.10
CA THR A 203 6.68 9.89 20.09
C THR A 203 5.26 10.28 20.47
N ILE A 204 4.36 9.29 20.43
CA ILE A 204 2.93 9.45 20.69
C ILE A 204 2.44 8.39 21.68
N THR A 205 1.32 8.68 22.33
CA THR A 205 0.67 7.76 23.26
C THR A 205 -0.54 7.13 22.60
N LEU A 206 -0.54 5.81 22.45
CA LEU A 206 -1.68 5.02 21.99
C LEU A 206 -2.58 4.70 23.19
N ILE A 207 -3.82 5.20 23.15
CA ILE A 207 -4.81 5.04 24.23
C ILE A 207 -5.89 4.00 23.88
N GLY A 208 -5.94 3.59 22.63
CA GLY A 208 -6.91 2.61 22.18
C GLY A 208 -6.51 1.98 20.85
N LYS A 209 -6.97 0.77 20.60
CA LYS A 209 -6.83 0.05 19.34
C LYS A 209 -8.23 -0.28 18.81
N LEU A 210 -8.45 -0.05 17.53
CA LEU A 210 -9.63 -0.49 16.81
C LEU A 210 -9.16 -1.37 15.66
N ASN A 211 -9.80 -2.52 15.49
CA ASN A 211 -9.57 -3.38 14.35
C ASN A 211 -10.82 -3.34 13.49
N ASP A 212 -10.65 -2.95 12.24
CA ASP A 212 -11.74 -2.97 11.28
C ASP A 212 -11.81 -4.34 10.61
N ASN A 213 -12.54 -5.28 11.22
CA ASN A 213 -12.79 -6.63 10.68
C ASN A 213 -11.55 -7.32 10.06
N ASP A 214 -10.38 -7.12 10.67
CA ASP A 214 -9.07 -7.65 10.24
C ASP A 214 -8.42 -7.02 9.00
N GLU A 215 -8.95 -5.91 8.48
CA GLU A 215 -8.39 -5.22 7.31
C GLU A 215 -7.41 -4.10 7.68
N ILE A 216 -7.82 -3.13 8.50
CA ILE A 216 -6.96 -2.02 8.96
C ILE A 216 -7.10 -1.83 10.45
N THR A 217 -5.95 -1.88 11.14
CA THR A 217 -5.87 -1.48 12.54
C THR A 217 -5.69 0.04 12.65
N TRP A 218 -6.52 0.64 13.48
CA TRP A 218 -6.45 2.04 13.88
C TRP A 218 -6.00 2.15 15.33
N TYR A 219 -5.14 3.11 15.63
CA TYR A 219 -4.85 3.52 17.00
C TYR A 219 -5.52 4.84 17.33
N GLN A 220 -6.11 4.91 18.50
CA GLN A 220 -6.56 6.15 19.10
C GLN A 220 -5.40 6.81 19.83
N VAL A 221 -5.16 8.09 19.54
CA VAL A 221 -4.05 8.89 20.10
C VAL A 221 -4.53 10.11 20.89
N GLY A 222 -5.85 10.22 21.07
CA GLY A 222 -6.51 11.30 21.80
C GLY A 222 -8.03 11.20 21.69
N ARG A 223 -8.75 12.14 22.30
CA ARG A 223 -10.21 12.19 22.19
C ARG A 223 -10.61 12.44 20.73
N LYS A 224 -11.28 11.45 20.10
CA LYS A 224 -11.65 11.49 18.67
C LYS A 224 -10.46 11.80 17.75
N LYS A 225 -9.32 11.15 17.98
CA LYS A 225 -8.12 11.27 17.15
C LYS A 225 -7.58 9.89 16.85
N TYR A 226 -7.53 9.53 15.58
CA TYR A 226 -7.18 8.20 15.12
C TYR A 226 -6.11 8.25 14.05
N ILE A 227 -5.23 7.25 14.06
CA ILE A 227 -4.15 7.05 13.09
C ILE A 227 -4.11 5.58 12.68
N THR A 228 -3.55 5.28 11.50
CA THR A 228 -3.38 3.89 11.04
C THR A 228 -2.18 3.25 11.72
N SER A 229 -2.25 1.96 12.05
CA SER A 229 -1.15 1.22 12.68
C SER A 229 0.11 1.09 11.83
N ASN A 230 -0.01 1.24 10.52
CA ASN A 230 1.05 0.93 9.55
C ASN A 230 2.35 1.73 9.72
N TYR A 231 2.30 2.83 10.47
CA TYR A 231 3.41 3.76 10.67
C TYR A 231 3.80 3.90 12.12
N ILE A 232 3.47 2.91 12.94
CA ILE A 232 3.57 3.01 14.38
C ILE A 232 4.44 1.87 14.88
N GLN A 233 5.64 2.25 15.30
CA GLN A 233 6.54 1.36 16.00
C GLN A 233 6.19 1.42 17.49
N ILE A 234 5.56 0.36 18.01
CA ILE A 234 5.30 0.24 19.45
C ILE A 234 6.63 0.05 20.17
N GLU A 235 6.87 0.90 21.17
CA GLU A 235 7.98 0.72 22.09
C GLU A 235 7.50 -0.27 23.16
N TYR A 236 7.88 -1.54 23.01
CA TYR A 236 7.77 -2.46 24.12
C TYR A 236 8.83 -2.06 25.14
N PRO A 237 8.48 -1.86 26.43
CA PRO A 237 9.51 -1.87 27.45
C PRO A 237 10.24 -3.21 27.32
N GLU A 238 11.58 -3.18 27.26
CA GLU A 238 12.37 -4.39 27.41
C GLU A 238 11.87 -5.06 28.70
N ASP A 239 11.43 -6.32 28.58
CA ASP A 239 11.10 -7.12 29.76
C ASP A 239 12.37 -7.15 30.61
N ASP A 240 12.32 -6.51 31.79
CA ASP A 240 13.39 -6.59 32.80
C ASP A 240 13.57 -8.09 33.14
N GLU A 241 14.68 -8.68 32.69
CA GLU A 241 15.18 -9.99 33.15
C GLU A 241 15.50 -10.00 34.66
#